data_AF-A0A3M7MHC2-F1
#
_entry.id   AF-A0A3M7MHC2-F1
#
_cell.length_a   1.000
_cell.length_b   1.000
_cell.length_c   1.000
_cell.angle_alpha   90.00
_cell.angle_beta   90.00
_cell.angle_gamma   90.00
#
_symmetry.space_group_name_H-M   'P 1'
#
loop_
_entity.id
_entity.type
_entity.pdbx_description
1 polymer ?
#
loop_
_entity_poly.entity_id
_entity_poly.type
_entity_poly.pdbx_seq_one_letter_code
_entity_poly.pdbx_strand_id
1 'polypeptide(L)'
;MTARSVDVPADGGKELENHVVPDARVEHSLQLWPSARDEEIEQAVYNPQDGSRPAQQQPSDKPSGPALTKILSRRSAVSYDPGPAPDGGLTAWIQVLCTHLTIFTTFGFFTSFGVYQTYYEKTLGIAPSTISWIGSIQVFLLFFLGTFTGRATDAGLFRPVYIAGACFQLLGIFTLAECKSVWQVFLSQGVCLGLANGLQFCPSMALVSTYFVKRRAFALGFTALGSCTGGVIFPVIVQQCLPSLGFPWTIRIIGFIMLLLNVVTIALYRTRLPPRKSGPLVDWASFGELPYTLYCSGAFFSFWGLYFAFFYIGSYARNVLGATYQQSINLLLVQVCMGFIFRLLPTYYADKIGGLNVLIPFAFICGIMMFAWIGIKSIGTLYVFAIIYGSGSAVIQALWPAVIGSMSREKDLKKAGVRMGMAFTVVSVSSLTGPPLAGALVQMNHGNYMYANIWAGMSFFLGGSLLIATRVSLVGWNWRAKLKDTLPPAPVTLTTAYLPNVYLGCSQAEANADGTGNRLFDPSTGAQFRDLTGNQLTQQSCRTYCSTTAPNAPYAYFGIEFGVNCRCGNSFNIPRVTVAETQCNVSAAGNATQSGGGPNRMSVWQYVAVSPLSRFCMLQKLCSANMIFLVRKVGIG
;
A
#
# COMPACT_ATOMS: atom_id res chain seq x y z
N MET A 1 -41.96 8.12 60.06
CA MET A 1 -43.36 7.84 59.68
C MET A 1 -43.32 6.61 58.77
N THR A 2 -43.42 5.41 59.36
CA THR A 2 -44.57 4.46 59.26
C THR A 2 -44.67 3.79 57.88
N ALA A 3 -44.75 2.46 57.70
CA ALA A 3 -44.73 1.27 58.57
C ALA A 3 -44.66 -0.01 57.67
N ARG A 4 -44.14 -1.11 58.25
CA ARG A 4 -44.59 -2.53 58.19
C ARG A 4 -45.19 -3.10 56.89
N SER A 5 -44.56 -4.11 56.25
CA SER A 5 -44.63 -5.57 56.50
C SER A 5 -46.01 -6.20 56.25
N VAL A 6 -46.08 -7.34 55.54
CA VAL A 6 -46.82 -8.58 55.88
C VAL A 6 -47.13 -9.48 54.63
N ASP A 7 -46.77 -10.76 54.78
CA ASP A 7 -47.33 -12.03 54.29
C ASP A 7 -47.08 -12.71 52.91
N VAL A 8 -46.82 -14.02 53.09
CA VAL A 8 -46.66 -15.26 52.26
C VAL A 8 -47.95 -16.09 52.55
N PRO A 9 -48.54 -17.03 51.73
CA PRO A 9 -47.88 -18.30 51.33
C PRO A 9 -48.43 -19.17 50.16
N ALA A 10 -47.70 -20.28 49.89
CA ALA A 10 -48.08 -21.65 49.44
C ALA A 10 -48.77 -21.84 48.07
N ASP A 11 -48.67 -22.95 47.32
CA ASP A 11 -48.41 -24.39 47.58
C ASP A 11 -48.07 -25.05 46.21
N GLY A 12 -47.09 -25.94 46.05
CA GLY A 12 -47.13 -27.40 46.28
C GLY A 12 -46.47 -28.08 45.06
N GLY A 13 -45.85 -29.26 45.06
CA GLY A 13 -45.64 -30.35 46.01
C GLY A 13 -45.25 -31.60 45.19
N LYS A 14 -44.53 -32.55 45.82
CA LYS A 14 -44.09 -33.91 45.38
C LYS A 14 -42.73 -34.05 44.69
N GLU A 15 -41.88 -35.04 44.98
CA GLU A 15 -41.56 -35.96 46.10
C GLU A 15 -40.38 -36.81 45.55
N LEU A 16 -39.26 -36.94 46.28
CA LEU A 16 -38.61 -38.18 46.77
C LEU A 16 -37.90 -39.05 45.67
N GLU A 17 -36.70 -39.62 45.80
CA GLU A 17 -35.73 -39.78 46.91
C GLU A 17 -34.42 -40.42 46.38
N ASN A 18 -33.33 -40.23 47.14
CA ASN A 18 -32.20 -41.16 47.40
C ASN A 18 -31.07 -41.40 46.36
N HIS A 19 -29.77 -41.46 46.73
CA HIS A 19 -29.01 -41.20 47.96
C HIS A 19 -27.48 -41.30 47.61
N VAL A 20 -26.62 -40.70 48.46
CA VAL A 20 -25.18 -40.98 48.70
C VAL A 20 -24.10 -40.09 48.01
N VAL A 21 -23.27 -39.50 48.89
CA VAL A 21 -22.10 -38.58 48.82
C VAL A 21 -20.84 -39.47 49.07
N PRO A 22 -19.56 -39.21 48.63
CA PRO A 22 -18.86 -37.95 48.92
C PRO A 22 -17.65 -37.49 48.04
N ASP A 23 -17.32 -36.21 48.25
CA ASP A 23 -16.00 -35.56 48.29
C ASP A 23 -15.12 -35.31 47.04
N ALA A 24 -14.38 -34.20 47.18
CA ALA A 24 -13.06 -33.87 46.63
C ALA A 24 -12.93 -33.11 45.29
N ARG A 25 -12.54 -31.83 45.48
CA ARG A 25 -11.38 -31.16 44.89
C ARG A 25 -11.47 -30.71 43.42
N VAL A 26 -11.73 -29.41 43.29
CA VAL A 26 -11.49 -28.58 42.11
C VAL A 26 -9.99 -28.47 41.84
N GLU A 27 -9.53 -28.91 40.68
CA GLU A 27 -8.23 -28.53 40.11
C GLU A 27 -8.35 -28.12 38.63
N HIS A 28 -7.76 -26.96 38.34
CA HIS A 28 -7.54 -26.37 37.02
C HIS A 28 -6.55 -27.21 36.21
N SER A 29 -6.87 -27.53 34.96
CA SER A 29 -5.87 -28.00 33.98
C SER A 29 -5.82 -27.12 32.75
N LEU A 30 -4.82 -26.24 32.73
CA LEU A 30 -4.28 -25.52 31.56
C LEU A 30 -3.88 -26.51 30.46
N GLN A 31 -4.51 -26.45 29.29
CA GLN A 31 -4.03 -27.18 28.12
C GLN A 31 -2.85 -26.43 27.49
N LEU A 32 -1.65 -26.95 27.75
CA LEU A 32 -0.41 -26.62 27.05
C LEU A 32 -0.47 -27.10 25.59
N TRP A 33 0.04 -26.27 24.67
CA TRP A 33 0.32 -26.63 23.28
C TRP A 33 1.40 -27.72 23.20
N PRO A 34 1.27 -28.74 22.33
CA PRO A 34 2.35 -29.69 22.10
C PRO A 34 3.46 -29.05 21.26
N SER A 35 4.66 -29.05 21.83
CA SER A 35 5.92 -28.71 21.18
C SER A 35 6.29 -29.73 20.10
N ALA A 36 6.81 -29.24 18.97
CA ALA A 36 7.42 -30.06 17.94
C ALA A 36 8.70 -30.75 18.45
N ARG A 37 8.77 -32.07 18.34
CA ARG A 37 9.97 -32.82 17.88
C ARG A 37 9.67 -34.31 17.68
N ASP A 38 10.25 -34.81 16.58
CA ASP A 38 10.76 -36.16 16.36
C ASP A 38 9.78 -37.34 16.47
N GLU A 39 9.15 -37.69 15.34
CA GLU A 39 8.85 -39.07 14.89
C GLU A 39 7.89 -39.02 13.69
N GLU A 40 8.45 -39.03 12.46
CA GLU A 40 7.78 -39.52 11.23
C GLU A 40 8.80 -39.57 10.09
N ILE A 41 9.89 -40.30 10.32
CA ILE A 41 10.63 -41.02 9.28
C ILE A 41 10.38 -42.49 9.56
N GLU A 42 9.26 -43.03 9.08
CA GLU A 42 9.11 -44.47 8.82
C GLU A 42 7.82 -44.72 8.03
N GLN A 43 7.88 -44.48 6.71
CA GLN A 43 6.97 -45.12 5.76
C GLN A 43 7.57 -45.05 4.36
N ALA A 44 8.60 -45.86 4.12
CA ALA A 44 9.01 -46.29 2.78
C ALA A 44 10.02 -47.46 2.88
N VAL A 45 9.54 -48.65 3.25
CA VAL A 45 10.28 -49.91 3.00
C VAL A 45 9.31 -51.01 2.56
N TYR A 46 9.75 -51.75 1.52
CA TYR A 46 9.21 -52.97 0.89
C TYR A 46 8.31 -52.74 -0.36
N ASN A 47 8.62 -53.19 -1.59
CA ASN A 47 9.66 -54.11 -2.11
C ASN A 47 9.77 -54.02 -3.69
N PRO A 48 10.47 -54.89 -4.45
CA PRO A 48 11.74 -54.59 -5.16
C PRO A 48 11.73 -54.97 -6.68
N GLN A 49 12.93 -55.08 -7.28
CA GLN A 49 13.32 -55.56 -8.64
C GLN A 49 13.39 -54.44 -9.71
N ASP A 50 14.42 -54.28 -10.55
CA ASP A 50 15.66 -54.98 -10.91
C ASP A 50 16.60 -53.87 -11.45
N GLY A 51 17.89 -53.79 -11.15
CA GLY A 51 18.94 -54.57 -11.81
C GLY A 51 19.93 -53.63 -12.53
N SER A 52 21.24 -53.87 -12.36
CA SER A 52 22.41 -53.34 -13.09
C SER A 52 23.10 -52.02 -12.63
N ARG A 53 24.23 -52.22 -11.94
CA ARG A 53 25.49 -51.44 -12.04
C ARG A 53 26.60 -52.43 -12.44
N PRO A 54 27.64 -52.02 -13.19
CA PRO A 54 28.89 -51.55 -12.54
C PRO A 54 29.55 -50.42 -13.37
N ALA A 55 30.64 -49.71 -13.05
CA ALA A 55 31.68 -49.80 -12.04
C ALA A 55 32.33 -48.41 -11.80
N GLN A 56 33.17 -48.38 -10.76
CA GLN A 56 34.03 -47.32 -10.19
C GLN A 56 34.92 -46.48 -11.15
N GLN A 57 35.19 -45.23 -10.76
CA GLN A 57 36.56 -44.72 -10.51
C GLN A 57 36.56 -43.42 -9.67
N GLN A 58 37.64 -43.26 -8.89
CA GLN A 58 37.81 -42.44 -7.68
C GLN A 58 38.58 -41.11 -8.00
N PRO A 59 39.00 -40.27 -7.03
CA PRO A 59 38.63 -38.85 -6.91
C PRO A 59 39.73 -37.85 -7.32
N SER A 60 39.37 -36.57 -7.54
CA SER A 60 40.35 -35.47 -7.58
C SER A 60 39.82 -34.19 -6.91
N ASP A 61 40.39 -33.92 -5.73
CA ASP A 61 40.77 -32.64 -5.11
C ASP A 61 39.81 -31.44 -5.05
N LYS A 62 39.56 -31.04 -3.78
CA LYS A 62 38.99 -29.74 -3.36
C LYS A 62 40.00 -28.60 -3.60
N PRO A 63 39.50 -27.35 -3.62
CA PRO A 63 39.77 -26.52 -2.44
C PRO A 63 38.49 -26.12 -1.70
N SER A 64 38.58 -26.26 -0.40
CA SER A 64 37.61 -25.92 0.64
C SER A 64 37.33 -24.42 0.71
N GLY A 65 36.17 -24.00 0.20
CA GLY A 65 35.47 -22.80 0.64
C GLY A 65 34.35 -23.18 1.63
N PRO A 66 33.95 -22.31 2.57
CA PRO A 66 32.98 -22.67 3.61
C PRO A 66 31.65 -23.14 3.00
N ALA A 67 31.27 -24.38 3.27
CA ALA A 67 29.99 -24.96 2.82
C ALA A 67 28.77 -24.15 3.31
N LEU A 68 28.95 -23.32 4.34
CA LEU A 68 27.94 -22.41 4.88
C LEU A 68 27.46 -21.39 3.85
N THR A 69 28.33 -20.92 2.94
CA THR A 69 27.98 -19.92 1.93
C THR A 69 27.14 -20.54 0.80
N LYS A 70 27.33 -21.84 0.50
CA LYS A 70 26.53 -22.58 -0.49
C LYS A 70 25.16 -23.00 0.04
N ILE A 71 25.01 -23.21 1.35
CA ILE A 71 23.73 -23.54 1.98
C ILE A 71 22.87 -22.27 2.19
N LEU A 72 23.48 -21.11 2.43
CA LEU A 72 22.75 -19.83 2.50
C LEU A 72 22.39 -19.23 1.12
N SER A 73 23.09 -19.62 0.05
CA SER A 73 22.82 -19.15 -1.32
C SER A 73 21.68 -19.92 -2.02
N ARG A 74 21.44 -21.20 -1.67
CA ARG A 74 20.38 -22.03 -2.27
C ARG A 74 18.96 -21.74 -1.80
N ARG A 75 18.76 -20.83 -0.84
CA ARG A 75 17.42 -20.27 -0.50
C ARG A 75 17.08 -18.99 -1.29
N SER A 76 17.81 -18.71 -2.36
CA SER A 76 17.46 -17.63 -3.27
C SER A 76 16.31 -18.07 -4.19
N ALA A 77 15.12 -17.58 -3.87
CA ALA A 77 14.05 -17.29 -4.82
C ALA A 77 13.57 -18.47 -5.70
N VAL A 78 13.02 -19.51 -5.09
CA VAL A 78 11.74 -19.99 -5.64
C VAL A 78 10.78 -18.81 -5.48
N SER A 79 10.38 -18.20 -6.59
CA SER A 79 9.33 -17.18 -6.62
C SER A 79 8.03 -17.84 -6.14
N TYR A 80 7.88 -17.98 -4.83
CA TYR A 80 6.59 -18.30 -4.22
C TYR A 80 5.68 -17.14 -4.57
N ASP A 81 4.79 -17.36 -5.54
CA ASP A 81 3.71 -16.44 -5.82
C ASP A 81 2.82 -16.45 -4.58
N PRO A 82 2.73 -15.35 -3.80
CA PRO A 82 2.08 -15.37 -2.49
C PRO A 82 0.55 -15.53 -2.55
N GLY A 83 0.02 -16.04 -3.67
CA GLY A 83 -1.40 -16.13 -3.97
C GLY A 83 -2.06 -14.76 -4.11
N PRO A 84 -3.38 -14.73 -4.29
CA PRO A 84 -4.16 -13.50 -4.12
C PRO A 84 -4.07 -13.01 -2.66
N ALA A 85 -4.33 -11.72 -2.45
CA ALA A 85 -4.36 -11.16 -1.10
C ALA A 85 -5.40 -11.90 -0.23
N PRO A 86 -5.07 -12.26 1.03
CA PRO A 86 -5.96 -13.06 1.87
C PRO A 86 -7.26 -12.34 2.24
N ASP A 87 -7.29 -11.00 2.21
CA ASP A 87 -8.49 -10.17 2.47
C ASP A 87 -9.18 -10.44 3.82
N GLY A 88 -8.48 -11.10 4.74
CA GLY A 88 -8.97 -11.57 6.03
C GLY A 88 -8.05 -12.63 6.67
N GLY A 89 -8.57 -13.30 7.70
CA GLY A 89 -7.83 -14.31 8.47
C GLY A 89 -7.02 -13.72 9.63
N LEU A 90 -6.69 -14.58 10.61
CA LEU A 90 -6.00 -14.17 11.84
C LEU A 90 -4.66 -13.49 11.55
N THR A 91 -3.86 -14.04 10.64
CA THR A 91 -2.55 -13.46 10.27
C THR A 91 -2.67 -12.05 9.72
N ALA A 92 -3.65 -11.78 8.84
CA ALA A 92 -3.84 -10.46 8.23
C ALA A 92 -4.33 -9.42 9.26
N TRP A 93 -5.25 -9.81 10.14
CA TRP A 93 -5.74 -8.95 11.22
C TRP A 93 -4.68 -8.70 12.31
N ILE A 94 -3.78 -9.66 12.56
CA ILE A 94 -2.61 -9.42 13.42
C ILE A 94 -1.73 -8.33 12.81
N GLN A 95 -1.52 -8.30 11.48
CA GLN A 95 -0.74 -7.21 10.86
C GLN A 95 -1.43 -5.85 11.01
N VAL A 96 -2.76 -5.82 10.92
CA VAL A 96 -3.56 -4.62 11.19
C VAL A 96 -3.39 -4.17 12.64
N LEU A 97 -3.45 -5.08 13.61
CA LEU A 97 -3.21 -4.77 15.02
C LEU A 97 -1.78 -4.26 15.25
N CYS A 98 -0.78 -4.87 14.64
CA CYS A 98 0.61 -4.41 14.76
C CYS A 98 0.79 -2.99 14.22
N THR A 99 0.17 -2.68 13.08
CA THR A 99 0.22 -1.32 12.52
C THR A 99 -0.62 -0.33 13.32
N HIS A 100 -1.72 -0.76 13.94
CA HIS A 100 -2.43 0.04 14.93
C HIS A 100 -1.53 0.41 16.11
N LEU A 101 -0.81 -0.55 16.70
CA LEU A 101 0.13 -0.30 17.81
C LEU A 101 1.31 0.57 17.38
N THR A 102 1.78 0.43 16.14
CA THR A 102 2.82 1.31 15.58
C THR A 102 2.30 2.74 15.41
N ILE A 103 1.08 2.92 14.90
CA ILE A 103 0.46 4.26 14.75
C ILE A 103 0.14 4.85 16.13
N PHE A 104 -0.19 4.01 17.11
CA PHE A 104 -0.32 4.41 18.51
C PHE A 104 0.95 5.07 19.03
N THR A 105 2.12 4.43 18.91
CA THR A 105 3.37 5.01 19.44
C THR A 105 3.92 6.16 18.59
N THR A 106 3.61 6.21 17.30
CA THR A 106 4.09 7.25 16.38
C THR A 106 3.14 8.46 16.33
N PHE A 107 2.05 8.36 15.56
CA PHE A 107 1.06 9.42 15.41
C PHE A 107 0.33 9.73 16.72
N GLY A 108 0.06 8.74 17.57
CA GLY A 108 -0.58 8.99 18.86
C GLY A 108 0.24 9.96 19.71
N PHE A 109 1.53 9.69 19.87
CA PHE A 109 2.45 10.58 20.59
C PHE A 109 2.54 11.97 19.94
N PHE A 110 2.61 12.01 18.60
CA PHE A 110 2.61 13.27 17.85
C PHE A 110 1.31 14.08 18.04
N THR A 111 0.13 13.45 18.00
CA THR A 111 -1.15 14.17 18.19
C THR A 111 -1.28 14.75 19.60
N SER A 112 -0.53 14.22 20.57
CA SER A 112 -0.41 14.74 21.93
C SER A 112 0.56 15.92 22.05
N PHE A 113 1.20 16.37 20.97
CA PHE A 113 2.18 17.47 20.96
C PHE A 113 1.67 18.74 21.65
N GLY A 114 0.38 19.06 21.53
CA GLY A 114 -0.21 20.27 22.14
C GLY A 114 -0.06 20.33 23.67
N VAL A 115 -0.04 19.18 24.35
CA VAL A 115 0.20 19.11 25.80
C VAL A 115 1.64 19.47 26.12
N TYR A 116 2.60 18.87 25.39
CA TYR A 116 4.03 19.12 25.55
C TYR A 116 4.40 20.55 25.18
N GLN A 117 3.80 21.10 24.12
CA GLN A 117 4.01 22.49 23.71
C GLN A 117 3.71 23.45 24.87
N THR A 118 2.59 23.26 25.55
CA THR A 118 2.23 24.15 26.66
C THR A 118 3.16 23.97 27.85
N TYR A 119 3.61 22.74 28.13
CA TYR A 119 4.60 22.49 29.16
C TYR A 119 5.91 23.23 28.85
N TYR A 120 6.39 23.18 27.61
CA TYR A 120 7.59 23.88 27.16
C TYR A 120 7.43 25.41 27.21
N GLU A 121 6.27 25.96 26.82
CA GLU A 121 5.96 27.39 26.97
C GLU A 121 6.13 27.83 28.43
N LYS A 122 5.58 27.05 29.38
CA LYS A 122 5.59 27.38 30.81
C LYS A 122 6.96 27.21 31.48
N THR A 123 7.68 26.14 31.17
CA THR A 123 8.94 25.78 31.87
C THR A 123 10.18 26.37 31.23
N LEU A 124 10.21 26.49 29.90
CA LEU A 124 11.36 27.01 29.17
C LEU A 124 11.18 28.50 28.78
N GLY A 125 9.96 29.06 28.88
CA GLY A 125 9.70 30.49 28.69
C GLY A 125 9.84 30.96 27.24
N ILE A 126 9.49 30.12 26.26
CA ILE A 126 9.80 30.34 24.83
C ILE A 126 8.55 30.66 24.03
N ALA A 127 8.75 31.46 22.98
CA ALA A 127 7.71 31.78 22.01
C ALA A 127 7.11 30.51 21.36
N PRO A 128 5.76 30.40 21.27
CA PRO A 128 5.06 29.27 20.65
C PRO A 128 5.54 28.94 19.23
N SER A 129 5.95 29.95 18.47
CA SER A 129 6.48 29.82 17.10
C SER A 129 7.79 29.03 17.03
N THR A 130 8.63 29.08 18.06
CA THR A 130 9.88 28.31 18.10
C THR A 130 9.60 26.86 18.48
N ILE A 131 8.61 26.63 19.35
CA ILE A 131 8.22 25.29 19.78
C ILE A 131 7.50 24.53 18.65
N SER A 132 6.69 25.21 17.83
CA SER A 132 5.99 24.58 16.69
C SER A 132 6.94 24.02 15.62
N TRP A 133 8.17 24.52 15.51
CA TRP A 133 9.20 23.92 14.65
C TRP A 133 9.57 22.50 15.06
N ILE A 134 9.56 22.18 16.37
CA ILE A 134 9.87 20.84 16.88
C ILE A 134 8.82 19.83 16.38
N GLY A 135 7.54 20.18 16.49
CA GLY A 135 6.45 19.35 15.97
C GLY A 135 6.46 19.27 14.43
N SER A 136 6.76 20.38 13.75
CA SER A 136 6.76 20.44 12.28
C SER A 136 7.89 19.61 11.66
N ILE A 137 9.10 19.66 12.22
CA ILE A 137 10.22 18.82 11.74
C ILE A 137 9.94 17.32 12.01
N GLN A 138 9.27 17.01 13.12
CA GLN A 138 8.89 15.63 13.45
C GLN A 138 7.94 15.04 12.39
N VAL A 139 6.91 15.79 11.96
CA VAL A 139 5.99 15.38 10.89
C VAL A 139 6.68 15.34 9.53
N PHE A 140 7.54 16.33 9.26
CA PHE A 140 8.33 16.36 8.04
C PHE A 140 9.15 15.08 7.88
N LEU A 141 9.92 14.68 8.90
CA LEU A 141 10.75 13.48 8.84
C LEU A 141 9.91 12.20 8.76
N LEU A 142 8.76 12.16 9.45
CA LEU A 142 7.80 11.06 9.38
C LEU A 142 7.40 10.76 7.93
N PHE A 143 7.05 11.80 7.16
CA PHE A 143 6.59 11.65 5.78
C PHE A 143 7.73 11.65 4.74
N PHE A 144 8.78 12.44 4.96
CA PHE A 144 9.91 12.58 4.02
C PHE A 144 10.67 11.27 3.87
N LEU A 145 10.90 10.55 4.98
CA LEU A 145 11.57 9.25 4.93
C LEU A 145 10.75 8.16 4.22
N GLY A 146 9.46 8.40 3.95
CA GLY A 146 8.57 7.44 3.30
C GLY A 146 9.10 6.88 1.99
N THR A 147 9.75 7.68 1.14
CA THR A 147 10.31 7.19 -0.14
C THR A 147 11.41 6.16 0.10
N PHE A 148 12.31 6.42 1.04
CA PHE A 148 13.43 5.54 1.35
C PHE A 148 12.96 4.25 2.03
N THR A 149 12.07 4.40 3.01
CA THR A 149 11.59 3.27 3.82
C THR A 149 10.58 2.41 3.07
N GLY A 150 9.78 3.01 2.20
CA GLY A 150 8.91 2.30 1.25
C GLY A 150 9.70 1.43 0.27
N ARG A 151 10.79 1.94 -0.31
CA ARG A 151 11.71 1.16 -1.17
C ARG A 151 12.41 0.05 -0.42
N ALA A 152 12.92 0.35 0.77
CA ALA A 152 13.58 -0.65 1.61
C ALA A 152 12.61 -1.79 1.99
N THR A 153 11.33 -1.47 2.22
CA THR A 153 10.27 -2.46 2.45
C THR A 153 10.05 -3.34 1.24
N ASP A 154 9.93 -2.74 0.04
CA ASP A 154 9.77 -3.50 -1.21
C ASP A 154 11.00 -4.36 -1.53
N ALA A 155 12.20 -3.96 -1.09
CA ALA A 155 13.43 -4.75 -1.16
C ALA A 155 13.52 -5.91 -0.15
N GLY A 156 12.52 -6.06 0.73
CA GLY A 156 12.47 -7.08 1.79
C GLY A 156 13.20 -6.72 3.08
N LEU A 157 13.62 -5.47 3.24
CA LEU A 157 14.32 -4.98 4.43
C LEU A 157 13.37 -4.43 5.50
N PHE A 158 12.10 -4.85 5.49
CA PHE A 158 11.08 -4.38 6.44
C PHE A 158 11.54 -4.51 7.90
N ARG A 159 12.01 -5.69 8.32
CA ARG A 159 12.41 -5.95 9.72
C ARG A 159 13.59 -5.08 10.17
N PRO A 160 14.73 -5.04 9.44
CA PRO A 160 15.84 -4.13 9.78
C PRO A 160 15.42 -2.66 9.88
N VAL A 161 14.61 -2.17 8.94
CA VAL A 161 14.15 -0.78 8.91
C VAL A 161 13.26 -0.47 10.12
N TYR A 162 12.33 -1.38 10.44
CA TYR A 162 11.44 -1.21 11.60
C TYR A 162 12.21 -1.24 12.92
N ILE A 163 13.17 -2.17 13.07
CA ILE A 163 14.02 -2.27 14.27
C ILE A 163 14.88 -1.01 14.43
N ALA A 164 15.48 -0.52 13.36
CA ALA A 164 16.22 0.74 13.39
C ALA A 164 15.32 1.90 13.84
N GLY A 165 14.08 1.96 13.34
CA GLY A 165 13.07 2.91 13.78
C GLY A 165 12.76 2.80 15.28
N ALA A 166 12.56 1.58 15.80
CA ALA A 166 12.33 1.34 17.22
C ALA A 166 13.53 1.79 18.09
N CYS A 167 14.76 1.52 17.65
CA CYS A 167 15.96 2.00 18.35
C CYS A 167 16.02 3.52 18.41
N PHE A 168 15.77 4.22 17.30
CA PHE A 168 15.68 5.69 17.30
C PHE A 168 14.51 6.20 18.15
N GLN A 169 13.38 5.49 18.19
CA GLN A 169 12.23 5.87 19.01
C GLN A 169 12.58 5.83 20.50
N LEU A 170 13.24 4.76 20.93
CA LEU A 170 13.67 4.58 22.31
C LEU A 170 14.77 5.57 22.69
N LEU A 171 15.76 5.76 21.80
CA LEU A 171 16.79 6.76 22.01
C LEU A 171 16.16 8.14 22.21
N GLY A 172 15.29 8.56 21.29
CA GLY A 172 14.66 9.87 21.32
C GLY A 172 13.78 10.09 22.55
N ILE A 173 12.99 9.10 22.97
CA ILE A 173 12.08 9.26 24.13
C ILE A 173 12.85 9.26 25.46
N PHE A 174 13.87 8.40 25.61
CA PHE A 174 14.67 8.36 26.85
C PHE A 174 15.61 9.56 26.96
N THR A 175 16.18 10.05 25.85
CA THR A 175 16.95 11.30 25.89
C THR A 175 16.05 12.52 26.11
N LEU A 176 14.80 12.49 25.62
CA LEU A 176 13.81 13.54 25.88
C LEU A 176 13.53 13.72 27.38
N ALA A 177 13.50 12.64 28.15
CA ALA A 177 13.29 12.69 29.60
C ALA A 177 14.36 13.52 30.34
N GLU A 178 15.58 13.62 29.79
CA GLU A 178 16.70 14.34 30.41
C GLU A 178 16.94 15.73 29.79
N CYS A 179 16.12 16.16 28.85
CA CYS A 179 16.31 17.43 28.15
C CYS A 179 16.01 18.62 29.08
N LYS A 180 16.98 19.53 29.24
CA LYS A 180 16.85 20.77 30.03
C LYS A 180 16.71 22.02 29.16
N SER A 181 16.76 21.83 27.85
CA SER A 181 16.96 22.92 26.89
C SER A 181 16.30 22.62 25.55
N VAL A 182 16.05 23.68 24.79
CA VAL A 182 15.30 23.63 23.53
C VAL A 182 16.00 22.81 22.47
N TRP A 183 17.31 22.99 22.30
CA TRP A 183 18.09 22.30 21.29
C TRP A 183 18.19 20.80 21.59
N GLN A 184 18.24 20.40 22.88
CA GLN A 184 18.13 18.99 23.28
C GLN A 184 16.75 18.41 22.97
N VAL A 185 15.66 19.15 23.26
CA VAL A 185 14.29 18.73 22.91
C VAL A 185 14.13 18.63 21.39
N PHE A 186 14.63 19.61 20.64
CA PHE A 186 14.58 19.61 19.18
C PHE A 186 15.28 18.38 18.58
N LEU A 187 16.47 18.04 19.07
CA LEU A 187 17.21 16.87 18.61
C LEU A 187 16.52 15.56 19.01
N SER A 188 16.05 15.44 20.25
CA SER A 188 15.43 14.21 20.76
C SER A 188 14.03 13.98 20.19
N GLN A 189 13.16 14.99 20.29
CA GLN A 189 11.75 14.88 19.88
C GLN A 189 11.54 15.22 18.40
N GLY A 190 12.17 16.27 17.90
CA GLY A 190 12.02 16.68 16.50
C GLY A 190 12.72 15.71 15.55
N VAL A 191 14.03 15.53 15.73
CA VAL A 191 14.85 14.74 14.82
C VAL A 191 14.77 13.24 15.16
N CYS A 192 15.15 12.82 16.36
CA CYS A 192 15.27 11.39 16.69
C CYS A 192 13.93 10.65 16.60
N LEU A 193 12.88 11.17 17.27
CA LEU A 193 11.52 10.61 17.13
C LEU A 193 10.92 10.81 15.74
N GLY A 194 11.28 11.89 15.02
CA GLY A 194 10.86 12.10 13.63
C GLY A 194 11.42 11.03 12.68
N LEU A 195 12.71 10.74 12.78
CA LEU A 195 13.38 9.66 12.05
C LEU A 195 12.75 8.31 12.39
N ALA A 196 12.57 8.03 13.68
CA ALA A 196 11.90 6.82 14.15
C ALA A 196 10.52 6.62 13.52
N ASN A 197 9.69 7.66 13.58
CA ASN A 197 8.35 7.63 13.00
C ASN A 197 8.38 7.36 11.50
N GLY A 198 9.30 7.97 10.75
CA GLY A 198 9.43 7.76 9.31
C GLY A 198 9.93 6.37 8.91
N LEU A 199 10.81 5.79 9.73
CA LEU A 199 11.29 4.41 9.59
C LEU A 199 10.19 3.37 9.89
N GLN A 200 9.23 3.68 10.75
CA GLN A 200 8.18 2.72 11.14
C GLN A 200 6.87 2.88 10.36
N PHE A 201 6.41 4.10 10.14
CA PHE A 201 5.06 4.38 9.65
C PHE A 201 4.82 3.90 8.22
N CYS A 202 5.62 4.37 7.26
CA CYS A 202 5.42 4.03 5.84
C CYS A 202 5.56 2.52 5.58
N PRO A 203 6.59 1.81 6.08
CA PRO A 203 6.70 0.37 5.94
C PRO A 203 5.49 -0.40 6.46
N SER A 204 4.98 0.00 7.63
CA SER A 204 3.85 -0.68 8.28
C SER A 204 2.54 -0.51 7.51
N MET A 205 2.32 0.69 6.96
CA MET A 205 1.17 0.98 6.10
C MET A 205 1.24 0.24 4.76
N ALA A 206 2.43 0.25 4.14
CA ALA A 206 2.69 -0.49 2.91
C ALA A 206 2.43 -1.98 3.10
N LEU A 207 2.95 -2.57 4.19
CA LEU A 207 2.78 -3.98 4.51
C LEU A 207 1.30 -4.38 4.63
N VAL A 208 0.50 -3.66 5.43
CA VAL A 208 -0.94 -3.95 5.58
C VAL A 208 -1.68 -3.86 4.25
N SER A 209 -1.30 -2.89 3.40
CA SER A 209 -1.90 -2.74 2.06
C SER A 209 -1.65 -3.93 1.12
N THR A 210 -0.69 -4.81 1.43
CA THR A 210 -0.43 -6.05 0.68
C THR A 210 -1.30 -7.24 1.11
N TYR A 211 -1.90 -7.17 2.31
CA TYR A 211 -2.78 -8.23 2.86
C TYR A 211 -4.26 -8.04 2.47
N PHE A 212 -4.67 -6.81 2.15
CA PHE A 212 -6.05 -6.46 1.83
C PHE A 212 -6.15 -5.74 0.48
N VAL A 213 -7.03 -6.22 -0.38
CA VAL A 213 -7.40 -5.64 -1.67
C VAL A 213 -8.89 -5.27 -1.68
N LYS A 214 -9.78 -6.18 -1.26
CA LYS A 214 -11.24 -5.95 -1.21
C LYS A 214 -11.67 -5.08 -0.03
N ARG A 215 -10.99 -5.18 1.11
CA ARG A 215 -11.28 -4.46 2.37
C ARG A 215 -10.15 -3.52 2.79
N ARG A 216 -9.43 -3.00 1.80
CA ARG A 216 -8.19 -2.25 2.01
C ARG A 216 -8.43 -0.96 2.78
N ALA A 217 -9.45 -0.18 2.42
CA ALA A 217 -9.72 1.08 3.10
C ALA A 217 -10.15 0.82 4.55
N PHE A 218 -11.02 -0.16 4.79
CA PHE A 218 -11.44 -0.52 6.13
C PHE A 218 -10.28 -1.00 7.02
N ALA A 219 -9.40 -1.88 6.49
CA ALA A 219 -8.23 -2.35 7.21
C ALA A 219 -7.29 -1.19 7.59
N LEU A 220 -6.99 -0.29 6.65
CA LEU A 220 -6.15 0.88 6.92
C LEU A 220 -6.84 1.90 7.84
N GLY A 221 -8.16 2.05 7.75
CA GLY A 221 -8.95 2.84 8.70
C GLY A 221 -8.82 2.32 10.13
N PHE A 222 -8.86 1.00 10.32
CA PHE A 222 -8.62 0.38 11.63
C PHE A 222 -7.19 0.62 12.13
N THR A 223 -6.18 0.52 11.26
CA THR A 223 -4.80 0.87 11.65
C THR A 223 -4.69 2.34 12.09
N ALA A 224 -5.39 3.24 11.38
CA ALA A 224 -5.37 4.67 11.68
C ALA A 224 -5.98 4.97 13.05
N LEU A 225 -6.86 4.14 13.62
CA LEU A 225 -7.36 4.32 14.98
C LEU A 225 -6.26 4.39 16.04
N GLY A 226 -5.07 3.84 15.75
CA GLY A 226 -3.92 3.91 16.64
C GLY A 226 -3.61 5.33 17.08
N SER A 227 -3.77 6.32 16.19
CA SER A 227 -3.47 7.71 16.59
C SER A 227 -4.54 8.28 17.51
N CYS A 228 -5.78 7.81 17.42
CA CYS A 228 -6.86 8.24 18.32
C CYS A 228 -6.67 7.63 19.71
N THR A 229 -6.36 6.33 19.79
CA THR A 229 -6.07 5.66 21.06
C THR A 229 -4.83 6.25 21.74
N GLY A 230 -3.73 6.41 21.01
CA GLY A 230 -2.51 7.03 21.56
C GLY A 230 -2.68 8.51 21.87
N GLY A 231 -3.40 9.24 21.02
CA GLY A 231 -3.70 10.66 21.20
C GLY A 231 -4.56 10.97 22.42
N VAL A 232 -5.29 9.99 22.97
CA VAL A 232 -6.03 10.11 24.23
C VAL A 232 -5.22 9.59 25.42
N ILE A 233 -4.54 8.45 25.27
CA ILE A 233 -3.82 7.80 26.37
C ILE A 233 -2.59 8.61 26.80
N PHE A 234 -1.77 9.12 25.87
CA PHE A 234 -0.56 9.86 26.26
C PHE A 234 -0.86 11.18 27.00
N PRO A 235 -1.82 12.03 26.58
CA PRO A 235 -2.20 13.21 27.34
C PRO A 235 -2.70 12.89 28.74
N VAL A 236 -3.45 11.81 28.91
CA VAL A 236 -3.95 11.38 30.22
C VAL A 236 -2.80 10.96 31.13
N ILE A 237 -1.84 10.18 30.61
CA ILE A 237 -0.62 9.83 31.35
C ILE A 237 0.12 11.10 31.78
N VAL A 238 0.32 12.06 30.86
CA VAL A 238 0.99 13.32 31.19
C VAL A 238 0.20 14.10 32.24
N GLN A 239 -1.12 14.23 32.13
CA GLN A 239 -1.92 14.98 33.10
C GLN A 239 -1.87 14.39 34.52
N GLN A 240 -1.83 13.07 34.65
CA GLN A 240 -1.84 12.39 35.95
C GLN A 240 -0.44 12.24 36.56
N CYS A 241 0.56 11.93 35.73
CA CYS A 241 1.91 11.65 36.19
C CYS A 241 2.79 12.92 36.31
N LEU A 242 2.54 13.95 35.48
CA LEU A 242 3.38 15.15 35.49
C LEU A 242 3.37 15.90 36.84
N PRO A 243 2.21 16.10 37.52
CA PRO A 243 2.19 16.78 38.81
C PRO A 243 2.82 15.98 39.96
N SER A 244 2.76 14.65 39.88
CA SER A 244 3.17 13.75 40.98
C SER A 244 4.61 13.26 40.85
N LEU A 245 5.06 12.93 39.63
CA LEU A 245 6.36 12.31 39.36
C LEU A 245 7.34 13.25 38.63
N GLY A 246 6.85 14.38 38.12
CA GLY A 246 7.63 15.31 37.29
C GLY A 246 7.82 14.81 35.85
N PHE A 247 8.43 15.68 35.03
CA PHE A 247 8.59 15.45 33.59
C PHE A 247 9.48 14.25 33.23
N PRO A 248 10.68 14.07 33.82
CA PRO A 248 11.57 12.97 33.43
C PRO A 248 10.93 11.59 33.60
N TRP A 249 10.32 11.33 34.76
CA TRP A 249 9.67 10.05 35.03
C TRP A 249 8.42 9.82 34.19
N THR A 250 7.63 10.87 33.94
CA THR A 250 6.45 10.80 33.05
C THR A 250 6.86 10.35 31.64
N ILE A 251 7.91 10.95 31.07
CA ILE A 251 8.41 10.59 29.74
C ILE A 251 9.03 9.18 29.73
N ARG A 252 9.73 8.76 30.79
CA ARG A 252 10.25 7.40 30.92
C ARG A 252 9.15 6.34 30.95
N ILE A 253 8.03 6.58 31.66
CA ILE A 253 6.86 5.69 31.64
C ILE A 253 6.34 5.52 30.22
N ILE A 254 6.19 6.63 29.49
CA ILE A 254 5.80 6.60 28.07
C ILE A 254 6.82 5.80 27.23
N GLY A 255 8.11 5.99 27.48
CA GLY A 255 9.19 5.24 26.84
C GLY A 255 9.12 3.73 27.08
N PHE A 256 8.81 3.29 28.30
CA PHE A 256 8.61 1.87 28.62
C PHE A 256 7.38 1.27 27.94
N ILE A 257 6.28 2.04 27.84
CA ILE A 257 5.10 1.63 27.07
C ILE A 257 5.47 1.47 25.58
N MET A 258 6.19 2.44 25.00
CA MET A 258 6.66 2.35 23.62
C MET A 258 7.59 1.17 23.41
N LEU A 259 8.50 0.87 24.35
CA LEU A 259 9.38 -0.30 24.30
C LEU A 259 8.60 -1.60 24.24
N LEU A 260 7.66 -1.80 25.16
CA LEU A 260 6.83 -3.00 25.21
C LEU A 260 6.06 -3.20 23.90
N LEU A 261 5.42 -2.13 23.40
CA LEU A 261 4.66 -2.19 22.16
C LEU A 261 5.56 -2.50 20.96
N ASN A 262 6.75 -1.91 20.86
CA ASN A 262 7.71 -2.23 19.80
C ASN A 262 8.20 -3.68 19.84
N VAL A 263 8.46 -4.24 21.03
CA VAL A 263 8.87 -5.64 21.17
C VAL A 263 7.76 -6.57 20.64
N VAL A 264 6.51 -6.29 21.02
CA VAL A 264 5.34 -7.04 20.55
C VAL A 264 5.17 -6.94 19.03
N THR A 265 5.25 -5.73 18.45
CA THR A 265 5.08 -5.56 17.00
C THR A 265 6.22 -6.20 16.21
N ILE A 266 7.48 -6.08 16.64
CA ILE A 266 8.64 -6.72 16.00
C ILE A 266 8.47 -8.25 15.97
N ALA A 267 7.97 -8.85 17.05
CA ALA A 267 7.73 -10.29 17.13
C ALA A 267 6.61 -10.76 16.17
N LEU A 268 5.54 -9.97 16.05
CA LEU A 268 4.32 -10.35 15.33
C LEU A 268 4.31 -9.97 13.83
N TYR A 269 5.13 -9.00 13.41
CA TYR A 269 5.16 -8.57 12.02
C TYR A 269 5.64 -9.68 11.06
N ARG A 270 4.87 -9.89 9.99
CA ARG A 270 5.17 -10.87 8.92
C ARG A 270 5.05 -10.22 7.54
N THR A 271 6.15 -10.25 6.79
CA THR A 271 6.21 -9.80 5.40
C THR A 271 5.56 -10.81 4.46
N ARG A 272 4.68 -10.36 3.56
CA ARG A 272 3.95 -11.22 2.62
C ARG A 272 4.64 -11.37 1.25
N LEU A 273 5.07 -10.25 0.67
CA LEU A 273 5.58 -10.24 -0.70
C LEU A 273 7.05 -10.69 -0.76
N PRO A 274 7.46 -11.40 -1.82
CA PRO A 274 8.86 -11.71 -2.05
C PRO A 274 9.67 -10.43 -2.30
N PRO A 275 10.93 -10.38 -1.86
CA PRO A 275 11.77 -9.18 -1.93
C PRO A 275 12.06 -8.77 -3.39
N ARG A 276 11.71 -7.54 -3.75
CA ARG A 276 12.09 -6.93 -5.01
C ARG A 276 13.45 -6.24 -4.86
N LYS A 277 14.52 -6.99 -5.11
CA LYS A 277 15.90 -6.51 -4.94
C LYS A 277 16.37 -5.49 -5.99
N SER A 278 15.65 -5.33 -7.10
CA SER A 278 16.00 -4.42 -8.20
C SER A 278 14.89 -3.41 -8.53
N GLY A 279 15.28 -2.15 -8.65
CA GLY A 279 14.41 -1.04 -9.05
C GLY A 279 14.96 0.32 -8.59
N PRO A 280 14.59 1.43 -9.26
CA PRO A 280 15.05 2.77 -8.88
C PRO A 280 14.46 3.19 -7.53
N LEU A 281 15.05 4.17 -6.82
CA LEU A 281 14.46 4.72 -5.57
C LEU A 281 13.19 5.55 -5.82
N VAL A 282 13.12 6.22 -6.97
CA VAL A 282 11.97 6.99 -7.43
C VAL A 282 11.47 6.35 -8.71
N ASP A 283 10.18 6.02 -8.79
CA ASP A 283 9.57 5.51 -10.02
C ASP A 283 8.94 6.69 -10.76
N TRP A 284 9.75 7.39 -11.53
CA TRP A 284 9.34 8.56 -12.32
C TRP A 284 8.18 8.25 -13.26
N ALA A 285 8.03 7.00 -13.71
CA ALA A 285 6.90 6.57 -14.52
C ALA A 285 5.56 6.73 -13.78
N SER A 286 5.55 6.57 -12.45
CA SER A 286 4.34 6.80 -11.65
C SER A 286 3.88 8.26 -11.70
N PHE A 287 4.81 9.23 -11.73
CA PHE A 287 4.48 10.65 -11.90
C PHE A 287 4.11 11.02 -13.35
N GLY A 288 4.40 10.14 -14.32
CA GLY A 288 3.85 10.23 -15.68
C GLY A 288 2.37 9.85 -15.77
N GLU A 289 1.85 9.10 -14.79
CA GLU A 289 0.42 8.78 -14.71
C GLU A 289 -0.36 9.99 -14.20
N LEU A 290 -1.14 10.64 -15.07
CA LEU A 290 -1.96 11.82 -14.73
C LEU A 290 -2.78 11.66 -13.43
N PRO A 291 -3.47 10.52 -13.17
CA PRO A 291 -4.21 10.34 -11.92
C PRO A 291 -3.34 10.39 -10.66
N TYR A 292 -2.15 9.77 -10.71
CA TYR A 292 -1.26 9.70 -9.56
C TYR A 292 -0.69 11.09 -9.22
N THR A 293 -0.32 11.86 -10.24
CA THR A 293 0.21 13.22 -10.06
C THR A 293 -0.87 14.18 -9.56
N LEU A 294 -2.08 14.15 -10.14
CA LEU A 294 -3.21 14.95 -9.63
C LEU A 294 -3.56 14.58 -8.19
N TYR A 295 -3.49 13.30 -7.83
CA TYR A 295 -3.73 12.83 -6.48
C TYR A 295 -2.68 13.33 -5.49
N CYS A 296 -1.39 13.26 -5.85
CA CYS A 296 -0.30 13.76 -5.01
C CYS A 296 -0.39 15.28 -4.82
N SER A 297 -0.71 16.03 -5.87
CA SER A 297 -0.92 17.48 -5.78
C SER A 297 -2.15 17.82 -4.94
N GLY A 298 -3.26 17.10 -5.10
CA GLY A 298 -4.46 17.30 -4.27
C GLY A 298 -4.23 16.99 -2.79
N ALA A 299 -3.43 15.96 -2.51
CA ALA A 299 -2.99 15.62 -1.17
C ALA A 299 -2.08 16.70 -0.56
N PHE A 300 -1.14 17.24 -1.34
CA PHE A 300 -0.26 18.33 -0.91
C PHE A 300 -1.09 19.49 -0.34
N PHE A 301 -2.04 20.02 -1.12
CA PHE A 301 -2.86 21.17 -0.71
C PHE A 301 -3.82 20.84 0.44
N SER A 302 -4.37 19.63 0.46
CA SER A 302 -5.25 19.19 1.56
C SER A 302 -4.49 19.12 2.88
N PHE A 303 -3.29 18.54 2.90
CA PHE A 303 -2.46 18.45 4.11
C PHE A 303 -1.81 19.79 4.51
N TRP A 304 -1.64 20.72 3.57
CA TRP A 304 -1.11 22.06 3.84
C TRP A 304 -2.01 22.83 4.81
N GLY A 305 -3.33 22.80 4.57
CA GLY A 305 -4.33 23.42 5.45
C GLY A 305 -4.76 22.56 6.64
N LEU A 306 -4.49 21.25 6.63
CA LEU A 306 -5.01 20.32 7.63
C LEU A 306 -4.48 20.57 9.03
N TYR A 307 -3.17 20.78 9.16
CA TYR A 307 -2.55 20.90 10.47
C TYR A 307 -2.77 22.25 11.15
N PHE A 308 -3.22 23.27 10.41
CA PHE A 308 -3.50 24.58 10.97
C PHE A 308 -4.49 24.50 12.15
N ALA A 309 -5.63 23.82 11.98
CA ALA A 309 -6.59 23.66 13.07
C ALA A 309 -6.01 22.88 14.25
N PHE A 310 -5.25 21.82 14.01
CA PHE A 310 -4.66 21.01 15.08
C PHE A 310 -3.67 21.81 15.96
N PHE A 311 -2.88 22.70 15.37
CA PHE A 311 -1.90 23.48 16.13
C PHE A 311 -2.48 24.75 16.74
N TYR A 312 -3.43 25.41 16.07
CA TYR A 312 -3.85 26.77 16.44
C TYR A 312 -5.25 26.86 17.09
N ILE A 313 -6.05 25.78 17.13
CA ILE A 313 -7.37 25.82 17.79
C ILE A 313 -7.26 26.14 19.27
N GLY A 314 -6.26 25.57 19.95
CA GLY A 314 -6.01 25.82 21.36
C GLY A 314 -5.52 27.25 21.65
N SER A 315 -4.64 27.81 20.80
CA SER A 315 -4.17 29.19 20.96
C SER A 315 -5.27 30.19 20.63
N TYR A 316 -6.12 29.92 19.63
CA TYR A 316 -7.27 30.74 19.31
C TYR A 316 -8.26 30.79 20.49
N ALA A 317 -8.58 29.63 21.07
CA ALA A 317 -9.46 29.55 22.23
C ALA A 317 -8.95 30.39 23.41
N ARG A 318 -7.65 30.33 23.73
CA ARG A 318 -7.05 31.10 24.84
C ARG A 318 -6.92 32.58 24.52
N ASN A 319 -6.28 32.91 23.40
CA ASN A 319 -5.82 34.27 23.11
C ASN A 319 -6.93 35.17 22.57
N VAL A 320 -7.97 34.60 21.96
CA VAL A 320 -9.07 35.37 21.35
C VAL A 320 -10.36 35.24 22.17
N LEU A 321 -10.70 34.02 22.61
CA LEU A 321 -11.96 33.77 23.34
C LEU A 321 -11.81 33.74 24.87
N GLY A 322 -10.59 33.85 25.41
CA GLY A 322 -10.33 33.82 26.84
C GLY A 322 -10.58 32.46 27.50
N ALA A 323 -10.53 31.36 26.75
CA ALA A 323 -10.74 30.02 27.29
C ALA A 323 -9.65 29.63 28.30
N THR A 324 -10.04 28.86 29.31
CA THR A 324 -9.09 28.26 30.26
C THR A 324 -8.19 27.25 29.57
N TYR A 325 -7.04 26.98 30.18
CA TYR A 325 -6.09 25.99 29.67
C TYR A 325 -6.72 24.60 29.48
N GLN A 326 -7.54 24.17 30.43
CA GLN A 326 -8.24 22.89 30.38
C GLN A 326 -9.24 22.83 29.22
N GLN A 327 -9.96 23.91 28.93
CA GLN A 327 -10.89 23.97 27.80
C GLN A 327 -10.17 23.85 26.45
N SER A 328 -8.96 24.41 26.31
CA SER A 328 -8.17 24.27 25.08
C SER A 328 -7.68 22.84 24.83
N ILE A 329 -7.30 22.13 25.89
CA ILE A 329 -6.96 20.70 25.79
C ILE A 329 -8.20 19.89 25.40
N ASN A 330 -9.34 20.17 26.03
CA ASN A 330 -10.59 19.48 25.75
C ASN A 330 -11.03 19.63 24.28
N LEU A 331 -10.82 20.81 23.65
CA LEU A 331 -11.08 21.01 22.22
C LEU A 331 -10.23 20.08 21.33
N LEU A 332 -8.94 19.94 21.63
CA LEU A 332 -8.05 19.02 20.92
C LEU A 332 -8.49 17.57 21.10
N LEU A 333 -8.83 17.18 22.34
CA LEU A 333 -9.32 15.84 22.65
C LEU A 333 -10.61 15.53 21.89
N VAL A 334 -11.56 16.47 21.85
CA VAL A 334 -12.81 16.31 21.06
C VAL A 334 -12.48 16.06 19.59
N GLN A 335 -11.58 16.84 19.00
CA GLN A 335 -11.18 16.67 17.60
C GLN A 335 -10.57 15.29 17.33
N VAL A 336 -9.74 14.77 18.25
CA VAL A 336 -9.14 13.42 18.14
C VAL A 336 -10.19 12.33 18.36
N CYS A 337 -11.11 12.50 19.30
CA CYS A 337 -12.16 11.53 19.63
C CYS A 337 -13.13 11.30 18.47
N MET A 338 -13.47 12.35 17.70
CA MET A 338 -14.26 12.19 16.48
C MET A 338 -13.61 11.23 15.47
N GLY A 339 -12.28 11.11 15.51
CA GLY A 339 -11.54 10.17 14.69
C GLY A 339 -11.89 8.70 14.94
N PHE A 340 -12.34 8.30 16.14
CA PHE A 340 -12.74 6.90 16.39
C PHE A 340 -13.87 6.45 15.47
N ILE A 341 -14.88 7.30 15.32
CA ILE A 341 -16.07 7.01 14.52
C ILE A 341 -15.77 7.22 13.03
N PHE A 342 -15.19 8.38 12.70
CA PHE A 342 -15.04 8.82 11.31
C PHE A 342 -13.83 8.21 10.59
N ARG A 343 -12.91 7.54 11.27
CA ARG A 343 -11.89 6.71 10.61
C ARG A 343 -12.39 5.32 10.22
N LEU A 344 -13.42 4.80 10.88
CA LEU A 344 -14.00 3.48 10.59
C LEU A 344 -15.17 3.55 9.61
N LEU A 345 -16.16 4.41 9.86
CA LEU A 345 -17.40 4.44 9.08
C LEU A 345 -17.14 4.84 7.61
N PRO A 346 -16.56 6.02 7.32
CA PRO A 346 -16.16 6.42 5.97
C PRO A 346 -15.25 5.43 5.25
N THR A 347 -14.29 4.81 5.93
CA THR A 347 -13.39 3.82 5.30
C THR A 347 -14.08 2.50 4.99
N TYR A 348 -15.05 2.09 5.80
CA TYR A 348 -15.93 0.96 5.49
C TYR A 348 -16.78 1.23 4.24
N TYR A 349 -17.37 2.43 4.13
CA TYR A 349 -18.12 2.82 2.93
C TYR A 349 -17.22 3.01 1.71
N ALA A 350 -15.99 3.46 1.90
CA ALA A 350 -15.00 3.66 0.82
C ALA A 350 -14.72 2.38 0.02
N ASP A 351 -14.69 1.22 0.68
CA ASP A 351 -14.51 -0.06 0.01
C ASP A 351 -15.73 -0.45 -0.86
N LYS A 352 -16.92 0.14 -0.63
CA LYS A 352 -18.17 -0.13 -1.37
C LYS A 352 -18.47 0.89 -2.47
N ILE A 353 -18.30 2.18 -2.17
CA ILE A 353 -18.67 3.29 -3.06
C ILE A 353 -17.46 3.92 -3.77
N GLY A 354 -16.24 3.55 -3.39
CA GLY A 354 -14.98 4.06 -3.92
C GLY A 354 -14.36 5.11 -2.99
N GLY A 355 -13.05 4.98 -2.74
CA GLY A 355 -12.35 5.83 -1.77
C GLY A 355 -12.28 7.31 -2.17
N LEU A 356 -12.10 7.64 -3.45
CA LEU A 356 -12.16 9.04 -3.90
C LEU A 356 -13.55 9.67 -3.70
N ASN A 357 -14.62 8.89 -3.89
CA ASN A 357 -15.99 9.37 -3.74
C ASN A 357 -16.33 9.72 -2.29
N VAL A 358 -15.70 9.04 -1.32
CA VAL A 358 -15.78 9.39 0.10
C VAL A 358 -14.85 10.57 0.40
N LEU A 359 -13.62 10.57 -0.11
CA LEU A 359 -12.61 11.57 0.24
C LEU A 359 -12.98 12.99 -0.20
N ILE A 360 -13.55 13.16 -1.40
CA ILE A 360 -13.83 14.47 -2.01
C ILE A 360 -14.80 15.32 -1.17
N PRO A 361 -16.01 14.83 -0.78
CA PRO A 361 -16.93 15.63 0.04
C PRO A 361 -16.30 16.10 1.36
N PHE A 362 -15.55 15.22 2.04
CA PHE A 362 -14.92 15.58 3.32
C PHE A 362 -13.79 16.61 3.16
N ALA A 363 -13.10 16.65 2.02
CA ALA A 363 -12.15 17.73 1.70
C ALA A 363 -12.85 19.09 1.61
N PHE A 364 -14.00 19.17 0.93
CA PHE A 364 -14.78 20.41 0.85
C PHE A 364 -15.40 20.80 2.20
N ILE A 365 -15.89 19.84 2.99
CA ILE A 365 -16.38 20.10 4.35
C ILE A 365 -15.26 20.74 5.20
N CYS A 366 -14.04 20.22 5.15
CA CYS A 366 -12.91 20.83 5.87
C CYS A 366 -12.62 22.27 5.40
N GLY A 367 -12.67 22.52 4.08
CA GLY A 367 -12.50 23.87 3.52
C GLY A 367 -13.60 24.85 3.94
N ILE A 368 -14.87 24.43 3.90
CA ILE A 368 -16.02 25.24 4.34
C ILE A 368 -15.88 25.57 5.83
N MET A 369 -15.50 24.59 6.65
CA MET A 369 -15.29 24.81 8.08
C MET A 369 -14.19 25.85 8.34
N MET A 370 -13.11 25.87 7.56
CA MET A 370 -12.06 26.90 7.70
C MET A 370 -12.60 28.32 7.49
N PHE A 371 -13.49 28.53 6.52
CA PHE A 371 -14.19 29.81 6.36
C PHE A 371 -15.17 30.08 7.50
N ALA A 372 -15.87 29.05 7.97
CA ALA A 372 -16.80 29.17 9.10
C ALA A 372 -16.10 29.60 10.41
N TRP A 373 -14.82 29.27 10.59
CA TRP A 373 -14.03 29.70 11.74
C TRP A 373 -14.00 31.23 11.87
N ILE A 374 -14.00 31.97 10.77
CA ILE A 374 -13.98 33.46 10.80
C ILE A 374 -15.15 34.04 11.61
N GLY A 375 -16.31 33.35 11.62
CA GLY A 375 -17.51 33.78 12.34
C GLY A 375 -17.61 33.30 13.79
N ILE A 376 -16.66 32.50 14.30
CA ILE A 376 -16.74 31.93 15.65
C ILE A 376 -16.40 33.01 16.68
N LYS A 377 -17.34 33.26 17.61
CA LYS A 377 -17.17 34.24 18.71
C LYS A 377 -17.42 33.67 20.11
N SER A 378 -17.67 32.36 20.20
CA SER A 378 -18.00 31.68 21.46
C SER A 378 -17.24 30.36 21.57
N ILE A 379 -16.89 29.98 22.80
CA ILE A 379 -16.24 28.70 23.09
C ILE A 379 -17.17 27.54 22.69
N GLY A 380 -18.48 27.67 22.92
CA GLY A 380 -19.46 26.63 22.57
C GLY A 380 -19.50 26.34 21.06
N THR A 381 -19.47 27.39 20.24
CA THR A 381 -19.43 27.22 18.77
C THR A 381 -18.09 26.69 18.29
N LEU A 382 -17.00 26.94 19.02
CA LEU A 382 -15.69 26.34 18.74
C LEU A 382 -15.67 24.82 19.01
N TYR A 383 -16.42 24.31 19.99
CA TYR A 383 -16.60 22.87 20.19
C TYR A 383 -17.35 22.22 19.03
N VAL A 384 -18.41 22.87 18.52
CA VAL A 384 -19.13 22.39 17.33
C VAL A 384 -18.21 22.35 16.12
N PHE A 385 -17.38 23.37 15.95
CA PHE A 385 -16.32 23.38 14.93
C PHE A 385 -15.37 22.18 15.09
N ALA A 386 -14.86 21.93 16.31
CA ALA A 386 -13.92 20.83 16.57
C ALA A 386 -14.54 19.46 16.24
N ILE A 387 -15.84 19.27 16.47
CA ILE A 387 -16.57 18.05 16.12
C ILE A 387 -16.62 17.85 14.60
N ILE A 388 -17.11 18.85 13.87
CA ILE A 388 -17.31 18.74 12.42
C ILE A 388 -15.96 18.67 11.70
N TYR A 389 -15.03 19.57 12.04
CA TYR A 389 -13.70 19.57 11.46
C TYR A 389 -12.89 18.32 11.81
N GLY A 390 -12.98 17.86 13.06
CA GLY A 390 -12.37 16.60 13.52
C GLY A 390 -12.87 15.40 12.73
N SER A 391 -14.16 15.36 12.43
CA SER A 391 -14.74 14.30 11.59
C SER A 391 -14.13 14.29 10.18
N GLY A 392 -14.09 15.43 9.48
CA GLY A 392 -13.58 15.50 8.11
C GLY A 392 -12.08 15.30 8.01
N SER A 393 -11.31 15.92 8.90
CA SER A 393 -9.85 15.77 8.91
C SER A 393 -9.40 14.35 9.23
N ALA A 394 -10.16 13.62 10.05
CA ALA A 394 -9.92 12.21 10.35
C ALA A 394 -10.14 11.31 9.12
N VAL A 395 -11.19 11.59 8.33
CA VAL A 395 -11.44 10.89 7.06
C VAL A 395 -10.29 11.10 6.10
N ILE A 396 -9.86 12.34 5.91
CA ILE A 396 -8.76 12.67 4.97
C ILE A 396 -7.49 11.91 5.33
N GLN A 397 -7.10 11.90 6.61
CA GLN A 397 -5.90 11.20 7.06
C GLN A 397 -5.97 9.68 6.90
N ALA A 398 -7.14 9.07 7.17
CA ALA A 398 -7.29 7.61 7.11
C ALA A 398 -7.43 7.09 5.67
N LEU A 399 -8.20 7.78 4.83
CA LEU A 399 -8.45 7.35 3.46
C LEU A 399 -7.28 7.64 2.51
N TRP A 400 -6.49 8.69 2.79
CA TRP A 400 -5.45 9.09 1.85
C TRP A 400 -4.44 7.97 1.55
N PRO A 401 -3.81 7.29 2.54
CA PRO A 401 -2.92 6.16 2.27
C PRO A 401 -3.63 4.95 1.62
N ALA A 402 -4.92 4.79 1.90
CA ALA A 402 -5.72 3.70 1.37
C ALA A 402 -5.95 3.83 -0.13
N VAL A 403 -6.19 5.05 -0.60
CA VAL A 403 -6.52 5.33 -2.01
C VAL A 403 -5.28 5.30 -2.91
N ILE A 404 -4.07 5.59 -2.41
CA ILE A 404 -2.84 5.61 -3.23
C ILE A 404 -2.65 4.35 -4.08
N GLY A 405 -2.92 3.16 -3.51
CA GLY A 405 -2.72 1.90 -4.22
C GLY A 405 -3.80 1.56 -5.25
N SER A 406 -4.87 2.35 -5.34
CA SER A 406 -5.82 2.30 -6.45
C SER A 406 -5.63 3.43 -7.46
N MET A 407 -4.66 4.34 -7.24
CA MET A 407 -4.31 5.44 -8.16
C MET A 407 -3.36 5.00 -9.27
N SER A 408 -3.53 3.78 -9.77
CA SER A 408 -2.71 3.18 -10.82
C SER A 408 -3.59 2.57 -11.89
N ARG A 409 -3.29 2.82 -13.16
CA ARG A 409 -3.92 2.06 -14.26
C ARG A 409 -3.51 0.58 -14.24
N GLU A 410 -2.30 0.29 -13.76
CA GLU A 410 -1.80 -1.08 -13.55
C GLU A 410 -1.61 -1.39 -12.05
N LYS A 411 -2.26 -2.44 -11.56
CA LYS A 411 -2.18 -2.86 -10.15
C LYS A 411 -0.93 -3.70 -9.89
N ASP A 412 0.23 -3.06 -9.80
CA ASP A 412 1.45 -3.72 -9.33
C ASP A 412 1.64 -3.57 -7.81
N LEU A 413 1.17 -4.57 -7.05
CA LEU A 413 1.32 -4.61 -5.59
C LEU A 413 2.80 -4.68 -5.15
N LYS A 414 3.73 -5.07 -6.03
CA LYS A 414 5.18 -5.11 -5.74
C LYS A 414 5.83 -3.72 -5.73
N LYS A 415 5.10 -2.69 -6.15
CA LYS A 415 5.50 -1.27 -6.10
C LYS A 415 4.72 -0.47 -5.05
N ALA A 416 3.90 -1.14 -4.23
CA ALA A 416 3.00 -0.48 -3.30
C ALA A 416 3.77 0.37 -2.27
N GLY A 417 4.88 -0.14 -1.72
CA GLY A 417 5.69 0.57 -0.74
C GLY A 417 6.23 1.88 -1.30
N VAL A 418 6.73 1.87 -2.52
CA VAL A 418 7.30 3.11 -3.07
C VAL A 418 6.27 4.10 -3.56
N ARG A 419 5.22 3.67 -4.24
CA ARG A 419 4.17 4.62 -4.64
C ARG A 419 3.58 5.32 -3.42
N MET A 420 3.47 4.59 -2.31
CA MET A 420 3.10 5.18 -1.03
C MET A 420 4.19 6.13 -0.49
N GLY A 421 5.45 5.70 -0.51
CA GLY A 421 6.60 6.51 -0.07
C GLY A 421 6.77 7.83 -0.81
N MET A 422 6.69 7.82 -2.15
CA MET A 422 6.78 9.04 -2.97
C MET A 422 5.64 10.02 -2.67
N ALA A 423 4.43 9.51 -2.48
CA ALA A 423 3.28 10.35 -2.11
C ALA A 423 3.44 10.94 -0.70
N PHE A 424 3.96 10.18 0.28
CA PHE A 424 4.33 10.70 1.59
C PHE A 424 5.37 11.82 1.49
N THR A 425 6.42 11.65 0.68
CA THR A 425 7.46 12.67 0.54
C THR A 425 6.93 13.98 -0.06
N VAL A 426 5.94 13.94 -0.96
CA VAL A 426 5.28 15.17 -1.43
C VAL A 426 4.54 15.87 -0.28
N VAL A 427 3.79 15.11 0.53
CA VAL A 427 3.02 15.63 1.68
C VAL A 427 3.91 16.11 2.84
N SER A 428 5.15 15.64 2.94
CA SER A 428 6.06 16.09 3.99
C SER A 428 6.36 17.59 3.87
N VAL A 429 6.53 18.09 2.65
CA VAL A 429 6.82 19.50 2.38
C VAL A 429 5.64 20.40 2.75
N SER A 430 4.40 19.98 2.45
CA SER A 430 3.23 20.74 2.88
C SER A 430 3.08 20.73 4.41
N SER A 431 3.33 19.60 5.05
CA SER A 431 3.23 19.49 6.51
C SER A 431 4.32 20.30 7.24
N LEU A 432 5.51 20.45 6.65
CA LEU A 432 6.60 21.28 7.18
C LEU A 432 6.29 22.79 7.07
N THR A 433 5.78 23.21 5.92
CA THR A 433 5.59 24.63 5.59
C THR A 433 4.26 25.19 6.08
N GLY A 434 3.23 24.36 6.21
CA GLY A 434 1.86 24.78 6.56
C GLY A 434 1.76 25.50 7.92
N PRO A 435 2.15 24.88 9.05
CA PRO A 435 2.00 25.50 10.36
C PRO A 435 2.81 26.80 10.55
N PRO A 436 4.08 26.91 10.09
CA PRO A 436 4.81 28.18 10.13
C PRO A 436 4.18 29.27 9.25
N LEU A 437 3.74 28.93 8.03
CA LEU A 437 3.07 29.88 7.14
C LEU A 437 1.77 30.40 7.75
N ALA A 438 0.97 29.52 8.34
CA ALA A 438 -0.24 29.93 9.04
C ALA A 438 0.07 30.87 10.22
N GLY A 439 1.13 30.58 10.99
CA GLY A 439 1.59 31.46 12.07
C GLY A 439 2.02 32.84 11.57
N ALA A 440 2.76 32.90 10.46
CA ALA A 440 3.14 34.16 9.84
C ALA A 440 1.92 34.97 9.38
N LEU A 441 0.92 34.31 8.77
CA LEU A 441 -0.33 34.96 8.37
C LEU A 441 -1.13 35.51 9.57
N VAL A 442 -1.13 34.82 10.71
CA VAL A 442 -1.73 35.31 11.96
C VAL A 442 -0.97 36.54 12.48
N GLN A 443 0.37 36.52 12.45
CA GLN A 443 1.19 37.65 12.89
C GLN A 443 1.02 38.89 12.01
N MET A 444 0.94 38.71 10.68
CA MET A 444 0.70 39.79 9.73
C MET A 444 -0.62 40.53 9.97
N ASN A 445 -1.61 39.86 10.55
CA ASN A 445 -2.91 40.44 10.87
C ASN A 445 -3.06 40.76 12.37
N HIS A 446 -1.96 41.16 13.03
CA HIS A 446 -1.94 41.57 14.44
C HIS A 446 -2.57 40.55 15.41
N GLY A 447 -2.43 39.25 15.14
CA GLY A 447 -2.98 38.17 15.98
C GLY A 447 -4.39 37.70 15.60
N ASN A 448 -5.00 38.30 14.56
CA ASN A 448 -6.28 37.84 14.02
C ASN A 448 -6.07 36.71 12.99
N TYR A 449 -6.86 35.64 13.12
CA TYR A 449 -6.71 34.40 12.38
C TYR A 449 -7.34 34.42 10.98
N MET A 450 -8.00 35.52 10.58
CA MET A 450 -8.71 35.64 9.31
C MET A 450 -7.86 35.27 8.08
N TYR A 451 -6.62 35.76 7.96
CA TYR A 451 -5.76 35.45 6.81
C TYR A 451 -5.37 33.97 6.74
N ALA A 452 -5.05 33.38 7.90
CA ALA A 452 -4.75 31.95 7.98
C ALA A 452 -5.98 31.08 7.67
N ASN A 453 -7.17 31.48 8.13
CA ASN A 453 -8.44 30.80 7.82
C ASN A 453 -8.74 30.80 6.32
N ILE A 454 -8.59 31.95 5.66
CA ILE A 454 -8.81 32.08 4.20
C ILE A 454 -7.81 31.21 3.44
N TRP A 455 -6.52 31.28 3.77
CA TRP A 455 -5.49 30.46 3.14
C TRP A 455 -5.74 28.96 3.32
N ALA A 456 -6.08 28.51 4.53
CA ALA A 456 -6.35 27.10 4.81
C ALA A 456 -7.62 26.63 4.05
N GLY A 457 -8.68 27.43 4.05
CA GLY A 457 -9.91 27.16 3.30
C GLY A 457 -9.64 27.02 1.79
N MET A 458 -8.96 28.00 1.18
CA MET A 458 -8.60 27.96 -0.24
C MET A 458 -7.72 26.75 -0.59
N SER A 459 -6.79 26.38 0.30
CA SER A 459 -5.95 25.19 0.12
C SER A 459 -6.78 23.90 0.07
N PHE A 460 -7.78 23.75 0.94
CA PHE A 460 -8.71 22.61 0.89
C PHE A 460 -9.58 22.60 -0.36
N PHE A 461 -10.07 23.75 -0.83
CA PHE A 461 -10.85 23.84 -2.06
C PHE A 461 -10.02 23.47 -3.30
N LEU A 462 -8.78 23.93 -3.37
CA LEU A 462 -7.84 23.55 -4.43
C LEU A 462 -7.52 22.05 -4.36
N GLY A 463 -7.25 21.52 -3.16
CA GLY A 463 -7.05 20.09 -2.92
C GLY A 463 -8.25 19.25 -3.36
N GLY A 464 -9.47 19.63 -2.96
CA GLY A 464 -10.71 18.98 -3.35
C GLY A 464 -10.96 19.02 -4.87
N SER A 465 -10.66 20.15 -5.51
CA SER A 465 -10.78 20.30 -6.97
C SER A 465 -9.81 19.39 -7.72
N LEU A 466 -8.57 19.26 -7.25
CA LEU A 466 -7.58 18.32 -7.81
C LEU A 466 -7.97 16.86 -7.57
N LEU A 467 -8.62 16.54 -6.45
CA LEU A 467 -9.17 15.20 -6.21
C LEU A 467 -10.36 14.90 -7.13
N ILE A 468 -11.21 15.89 -7.46
CA ILE A 468 -12.22 15.76 -8.52
C ILE A 468 -11.54 15.50 -9.87
N ALA A 469 -10.53 16.28 -10.24
CA ALA A 469 -9.79 16.08 -11.49
C ALA A 469 -9.15 14.67 -11.55
N THR A 470 -8.61 14.19 -10.43
CA THR A 470 -8.09 12.83 -10.27
C THR A 470 -9.18 11.80 -10.60
N ARG A 471 -10.37 11.94 -9.99
CA ARG A 471 -11.51 11.06 -10.25
C ARG A 471 -11.93 11.08 -11.72
N VAL A 472 -12.07 12.26 -12.31
CA VAL A 472 -12.45 12.42 -13.72
C VAL A 472 -11.39 11.79 -14.64
N SER A 473 -10.11 11.89 -14.31
CA SER A 473 -9.03 11.26 -15.08
C SER A 473 -9.02 9.72 -15.02
N LEU A 474 -9.62 9.12 -14.00
CA LEU A 474 -9.70 7.67 -13.81
C LEU A 474 -10.99 7.05 -14.36
N VAL A 475 -12.12 7.74 -14.17
CA VAL A 475 -13.47 7.18 -14.37
C VAL A 475 -14.27 7.96 -15.44
N GLY A 476 -13.72 9.08 -15.94
CA GLY A 476 -14.46 10.03 -16.77
C GLY A 476 -15.52 10.78 -15.97
N TRP A 477 -16.47 11.39 -16.66
CA TRP A 477 -17.55 12.19 -16.08
C TRP A 477 -18.68 11.36 -15.45
N ASN A 478 -18.56 10.03 -15.43
CA ASN A 478 -19.58 9.14 -14.89
C ASN A 478 -19.56 9.11 -13.35
N TRP A 479 -20.42 9.91 -12.74
CA TRP A 479 -20.57 10.03 -11.27
C TRP A 479 -20.97 8.73 -10.55
N ARG A 480 -21.43 7.70 -11.28
CA ARG A 480 -21.83 6.39 -10.73
C ARG A 480 -20.83 5.27 -10.99
N ALA A 481 -19.82 5.48 -11.84
CA ALA A 481 -18.86 4.44 -12.13
C ALA A 481 -17.92 4.23 -10.94
N LYS A 482 -17.79 2.97 -10.50
CA LYS A 482 -16.92 2.57 -9.39
C LYS A 482 -15.51 2.35 -9.94
N LEU A 483 -14.50 2.74 -9.17
CA LEU A 483 -13.08 2.36 -9.34
C LEU A 483 -12.85 0.83 -9.40
N LYS A 484 -13.90 0.02 -9.21
CA LYS A 484 -13.88 -1.44 -9.30
C LYS A 484 -14.32 -2.00 -10.65
N ASP A 485 -14.99 -1.20 -11.51
CA ASP A 485 -15.69 -1.71 -12.70
C ASP A 485 -15.35 -1.00 -14.03
N THR A 486 -14.40 -0.06 -14.06
CA THR A 486 -14.02 0.63 -15.32
C THR A 486 -12.52 0.70 -15.51
N LEU A 487 -11.90 -0.46 -15.65
CA LEU A 487 -10.86 -0.63 -16.66
C LEU A 487 -11.07 -2.04 -17.24
N PRO A 488 -11.63 -2.20 -18.46
CA PRO A 488 -11.17 -3.33 -19.26
C PRO A 488 -9.64 -3.28 -19.25
N PRO A 489 -8.94 -4.43 -19.18
CA PRO A 489 -7.49 -4.42 -19.33
C PRO A 489 -7.19 -3.55 -20.56
N ALA A 490 -6.27 -2.58 -20.40
CA ALA A 490 -5.75 -1.87 -21.56
C ALA A 490 -5.47 -2.94 -22.62
N PRO A 491 -5.92 -2.77 -23.88
CA PRO A 491 -5.68 -3.79 -24.90
C PRO A 491 -4.19 -4.03 -24.89
N VAL A 492 -3.79 -5.20 -24.41
CA VAL A 492 -2.42 -5.67 -24.53
C VAL A 492 -2.19 -5.58 -26.02
N THR A 493 -1.31 -4.69 -26.45
CA THR A 493 -0.93 -4.65 -27.86
C THR A 493 -0.14 -5.93 -28.05
N LEU A 494 -0.87 -7.00 -28.41
CA LEU A 494 -0.32 -8.33 -28.56
C LEU A 494 0.80 -8.22 -29.58
N THR A 495 1.97 -8.71 -29.20
CA THR A 495 3.14 -8.62 -30.07
C THR A 495 2.89 -9.47 -31.32
N THR A 496 2.82 -8.81 -32.48
CA THR A 496 2.64 -9.46 -33.80
C THR A 496 3.95 -9.52 -34.59
N ALA A 497 4.96 -8.77 -34.14
CA ALA A 497 6.29 -8.74 -34.74
C ALA A 497 7.10 -9.98 -34.35
N TYR A 498 7.39 -10.83 -35.34
CA TYR A 498 8.24 -12.01 -35.17
C TYR A 498 9.14 -12.17 -36.39
N LEU A 499 10.40 -11.75 -36.32
CA LEU A 499 11.37 -11.93 -37.41
C LEU A 499 11.86 -13.39 -37.44
N PRO A 500 11.97 -14.04 -38.62
CA PRO A 500 11.94 -13.46 -39.97
C PRO A 500 10.57 -13.47 -40.68
N ASN A 501 9.47 -13.61 -39.96
CA ASN A 501 8.14 -13.72 -40.57
C ASN A 501 7.48 -12.35 -40.75
N VAL A 502 6.70 -12.20 -41.81
CA VAL A 502 5.87 -11.01 -42.01
C VAL A 502 4.48 -11.31 -41.48
N TYR A 503 4.04 -10.50 -40.51
CA TYR A 503 2.66 -10.54 -40.05
C TYR A 503 1.78 -9.95 -41.14
N LEU A 504 0.87 -10.76 -41.65
CA LEU A 504 0.00 -10.36 -42.73
C LEU A 504 -1.24 -9.63 -42.21
N GLY A 505 -1.60 -9.78 -40.92
CA GLY A 505 -2.77 -9.17 -40.27
C GLY A 505 -3.82 -10.20 -39.80
N CYS A 506 -4.80 -9.72 -39.04
CA CYS A 506 -5.96 -10.50 -38.60
C CYS A 506 -6.88 -10.84 -39.79
N SER A 507 -7.22 -12.11 -39.98
CA SER A 507 -8.03 -12.59 -41.11
C SER A 507 -9.20 -13.46 -40.68
N GLN A 508 -10.23 -13.49 -41.51
CA GLN A 508 -11.36 -14.39 -41.31
C GLN A 508 -10.91 -15.85 -41.46
N ALA A 509 -11.21 -16.69 -40.47
CA ALA A 509 -10.71 -18.07 -40.44
C ALA A 509 -11.54 -19.05 -41.30
N GLU A 510 -12.80 -18.72 -41.59
CA GLU A 510 -13.77 -19.57 -42.30
C GLU A 510 -14.63 -18.73 -43.25
N ALA A 511 -15.16 -19.33 -44.32
CA ALA A 511 -15.90 -18.61 -45.37
C ALA A 511 -17.19 -17.94 -44.86
N ASN A 512 -17.93 -18.60 -43.97
CA ASN A 512 -19.20 -18.07 -43.46
C ASN A 512 -19.06 -17.58 -42.01
N ALA A 513 -19.89 -16.58 -41.65
CA ALA A 513 -19.86 -15.96 -40.32
C ALA A 513 -20.45 -16.84 -39.20
N ASP A 514 -21.21 -17.88 -39.56
CA ASP A 514 -21.88 -18.84 -38.67
C ASP A 514 -20.98 -20.03 -38.25
N GLY A 515 -19.73 -20.07 -38.71
CA GLY A 515 -18.79 -21.16 -38.42
C GLY A 515 -18.95 -22.38 -39.35
N THR A 516 -19.65 -22.22 -40.47
CA THR A 516 -19.81 -23.25 -41.49
C THR A 516 -18.99 -22.93 -42.74
N GLY A 517 -18.60 -23.96 -43.52
CA GLY A 517 -17.92 -23.78 -44.81
C GLY A 517 -16.40 -23.92 -44.79
N ASN A 518 -15.77 -23.52 -45.90
CA ASN A 518 -14.35 -23.76 -46.15
C ASN A 518 -13.47 -22.88 -45.26
N ARG A 519 -12.39 -23.47 -44.72
CA ARG A 519 -11.41 -22.77 -43.87
C ARG A 519 -10.40 -21.98 -44.70
N LEU A 520 -9.80 -20.94 -44.10
CA LEU A 520 -8.85 -20.03 -44.74
C LEU A 520 -7.65 -20.79 -45.38
N PHE A 521 -7.04 -21.70 -44.63
CA PHE A 521 -6.07 -22.65 -45.17
C PHE A 521 -6.79 -23.93 -45.57
N ASP A 522 -6.38 -24.48 -46.72
CA ASP A 522 -6.95 -25.70 -47.25
C ASP A 522 -6.66 -26.88 -46.30
N PRO A 523 -7.69 -27.52 -45.71
CA PRO A 523 -7.51 -28.61 -44.76
C PRO A 523 -7.05 -29.92 -45.42
N SER A 524 -7.16 -30.05 -46.75
CA SER A 524 -6.72 -31.24 -47.48
C SER A 524 -5.20 -31.26 -47.73
N THR A 525 -4.58 -30.07 -47.78
CA THR A 525 -3.14 -29.89 -48.02
C THR A 525 -2.39 -29.33 -46.81
N GLY A 526 -3.10 -28.72 -45.86
CA GLY A 526 -2.56 -28.12 -44.65
C GLY A 526 -2.47 -29.08 -43.45
N ALA A 527 -1.72 -28.65 -42.45
CA ALA A 527 -1.61 -29.34 -41.16
C ALA A 527 -2.15 -28.46 -40.04
N GLN A 528 -2.59 -29.09 -38.95
CA GLN A 528 -3.08 -28.37 -37.77
C GLN A 528 -2.76 -29.17 -36.50
N PHE A 529 -2.67 -28.47 -35.38
CA PHE A 529 -2.79 -29.09 -34.07
C PHE A 529 -3.54 -28.16 -33.12
N ARG A 530 -4.21 -28.76 -32.14
CA ARG A 530 -4.96 -28.04 -31.11
C ARG A 530 -4.33 -28.32 -29.75
N ASP A 531 -4.01 -27.26 -29.03
CA ASP A 531 -3.54 -27.36 -27.67
C ASP A 531 -4.74 -27.53 -26.72
N LEU A 532 -5.01 -28.78 -26.35
CA LEU A 532 -6.09 -29.13 -25.42
C LEU A 532 -5.75 -28.81 -23.96
N THR A 533 -4.47 -28.54 -23.66
CA THR A 533 -3.99 -28.21 -22.30
C THR A 533 -3.99 -26.72 -22.01
N GLY A 534 -4.09 -25.88 -23.05
CA GLY A 534 -4.26 -24.44 -22.95
C GLY A 534 -3.02 -23.66 -22.51
N ASN A 535 -1.82 -24.27 -22.49
CA ASN A 535 -0.59 -23.67 -21.96
C ASN A 535 0.66 -23.86 -22.85
N GLN A 536 0.54 -24.52 -24.01
CA GLN A 536 1.66 -24.91 -24.87
C GLN A 536 1.71 -24.13 -26.19
N LEU A 537 0.59 -23.57 -26.63
CA LEU A 537 0.55 -22.88 -27.91
C LEU A 537 1.11 -21.45 -27.85
N THR A 538 2.19 -21.19 -28.59
CA THR A 538 2.82 -19.88 -28.78
C THR A 538 3.03 -19.63 -30.27
N GLN A 539 3.30 -18.38 -30.66
CA GLN A 539 3.73 -18.07 -32.03
C GLN A 539 4.94 -18.92 -32.46
N GLN A 540 5.86 -19.18 -31.53
CA GLN A 540 7.07 -19.94 -31.81
C GLN A 540 6.83 -21.45 -31.94
N SER A 541 5.98 -22.03 -31.08
CA SER A 541 5.64 -23.44 -31.18
C SER A 541 4.78 -23.72 -32.42
N CYS A 542 3.85 -22.83 -32.76
CA CYS A 542 3.08 -22.94 -34.00
C CYS A 542 3.97 -22.82 -35.25
N ARG A 543 4.88 -21.85 -35.27
CA ARG A 543 5.87 -21.70 -36.34
C ARG A 543 6.70 -22.98 -36.48
N THR A 544 7.36 -23.41 -35.41
CA THR A 544 8.26 -24.58 -35.44
C THR A 544 7.52 -25.81 -35.96
N TYR A 545 6.28 -26.02 -35.52
CA TYR A 545 5.42 -27.07 -36.04
C TYR A 545 5.21 -26.95 -37.55
N CYS A 546 4.71 -25.82 -38.04
CA CYS A 546 4.45 -25.62 -39.48
C CYS A 546 5.71 -25.61 -40.36
N SER A 547 6.88 -25.25 -39.81
CA SER A 547 8.13 -25.22 -40.58
C SER A 547 8.90 -26.54 -40.58
N THR A 548 8.79 -27.34 -39.52
CA THR A 548 9.70 -28.48 -39.32
C THR A 548 9.07 -29.76 -38.83
N THR A 549 7.91 -29.71 -38.17
CA THR A 549 7.35 -30.88 -37.44
C THR A 549 6.08 -31.43 -38.08
N ALA A 550 5.30 -30.58 -38.75
CA ALA A 550 4.07 -30.98 -39.40
C ALA A 550 4.34 -31.94 -40.58
N PRO A 551 3.42 -32.88 -40.87
CA PRO A 551 3.48 -33.67 -42.09
C PRO A 551 3.57 -32.74 -43.31
N ASN A 552 4.48 -33.00 -44.24
CA ASN A 552 4.71 -32.18 -45.44
C ASN A 552 5.22 -30.75 -45.20
N ALA A 553 5.79 -30.46 -44.02
CA ALA A 553 6.55 -29.24 -43.79
C ALA A 553 7.77 -29.15 -44.74
N PRO A 554 8.22 -27.94 -45.14
CA PRO A 554 7.80 -26.63 -44.65
C PRO A 554 6.57 -26.04 -45.37
N TYR A 555 5.68 -25.41 -44.59
CA TYR A 555 4.54 -24.65 -45.12
C TYR A 555 4.87 -23.17 -45.34
N ALA A 556 4.28 -22.52 -46.36
CA ALA A 556 4.51 -21.10 -46.68
C ALA A 556 3.83 -20.12 -45.70
N TYR A 557 2.74 -20.53 -45.07
CA TYR A 557 1.96 -19.74 -44.11
C TYR A 557 1.65 -20.53 -42.85
N PHE A 558 1.53 -19.80 -41.74
CA PHE A 558 0.97 -20.34 -40.51
C PHE A 558 0.07 -19.31 -39.84
N GLY A 559 -0.86 -19.79 -39.01
CA GLY A 559 -1.77 -18.94 -38.27
C GLY A 559 -2.23 -19.55 -36.96
N ILE A 560 -2.61 -18.68 -36.03
CA ILE A 560 -3.16 -19.06 -34.72
C ILE A 560 -4.59 -18.55 -34.63
N GLU A 561 -5.50 -19.44 -34.22
CA GLU A 561 -6.92 -19.19 -34.07
C GLU A 561 -7.37 -19.51 -32.64
N PHE A 562 -8.12 -18.58 -32.06
CA PHE A 562 -8.72 -18.69 -30.73
C PHE A 562 -7.74 -19.08 -29.60
N GLY A 563 -6.47 -18.69 -29.73
CA GLY A 563 -5.42 -18.88 -28.74
C GLY A 563 -4.87 -20.31 -28.65
N VAL A 564 -5.62 -21.32 -29.11
CA VAL A 564 -5.32 -22.75 -28.88
C VAL A 564 -5.19 -23.58 -30.16
N ASN A 565 -5.54 -23.04 -31.33
CA ASN A 565 -5.43 -23.77 -32.59
C ASN A 565 -4.30 -23.21 -33.46
N CYS A 566 -3.34 -24.06 -33.82
CA CYS A 566 -2.31 -23.76 -34.81
C CYS A 566 -2.70 -24.36 -36.17
N ARG A 567 -2.54 -23.59 -37.25
CA ARG A 567 -2.80 -24.03 -38.62
C ARG A 567 -1.66 -23.66 -39.57
N CYS A 568 -1.42 -24.52 -40.54
CA CYS A 568 -0.38 -24.39 -41.56
C CYS A 568 -0.98 -24.53 -42.96
N GLY A 569 -0.45 -23.84 -43.96
CA GLY A 569 -0.88 -23.98 -45.35
C GLY A 569 0.10 -23.39 -46.37
N ASN A 570 0.03 -23.86 -47.62
CA ASN A 570 0.83 -23.35 -48.74
C ASN A 570 0.07 -22.36 -49.63
N SER A 571 -1.27 -22.40 -49.57
CA SER A 571 -2.19 -21.54 -50.31
C SER A 571 -3.42 -21.26 -49.45
N PHE A 572 -4.18 -20.23 -49.83
CA PHE A 572 -5.46 -19.92 -49.23
C PHE A 572 -6.57 -20.65 -50.01
N ASN A 573 -7.43 -21.39 -49.32
CA ASN A 573 -8.58 -22.10 -49.92
C ASN A 573 -9.71 -21.11 -50.29
N ILE A 574 -9.77 -19.99 -49.58
CA ILE A 574 -10.69 -18.88 -49.82
C ILE A 574 -9.91 -17.56 -49.87
N PRO A 575 -10.42 -16.52 -50.57
CA PRO A 575 -9.78 -15.21 -50.60
C PRO A 575 -9.56 -14.67 -49.18
N ARG A 576 -8.35 -14.15 -48.92
CA ARG A 576 -7.99 -13.61 -47.61
C ARG A 576 -8.68 -12.27 -47.37
N VAL A 577 -9.73 -12.27 -46.54
CA VAL A 577 -10.38 -11.04 -46.05
C VAL A 577 -9.69 -10.61 -44.75
N THR A 578 -9.01 -9.47 -44.81
CA THR A 578 -8.35 -8.87 -43.62
C THR A 578 -9.38 -8.06 -42.85
N VAL A 579 -9.42 -8.24 -41.53
CA VAL A 579 -10.35 -7.56 -40.62
C VAL A 579 -9.58 -6.74 -39.57
N ALA A 580 -10.29 -5.92 -38.79
CA ALA A 580 -9.68 -5.11 -37.74
C ALA A 580 -8.95 -5.99 -36.70
N GLU A 581 -7.76 -5.57 -36.27
CA GLU A 581 -6.94 -6.26 -35.24
C GLU A 581 -7.67 -6.43 -33.90
N THR A 582 -8.67 -5.59 -33.62
CA THR A 582 -9.53 -5.71 -32.44
C THR A 582 -10.35 -7.01 -32.41
N GLN A 583 -10.52 -7.68 -33.55
CA GLN A 583 -11.19 -8.97 -33.66
C GLN A 583 -10.23 -10.16 -33.40
N CYS A 584 -8.91 -9.93 -33.38
CA CYS A 584 -7.89 -10.90 -33.00
C CYS A 584 -7.31 -10.56 -31.61
N ASN A 585 -8.19 -10.45 -30.61
CA ASN A 585 -7.86 -10.00 -29.25
C ASN A 585 -7.57 -11.13 -28.25
N VAL A 586 -7.56 -12.39 -28.70
CA VAL A 586 -7.27 -13.56 -27.86
C VAL A 586 -5.77 -13.78 -27.82
N SER A 587 -5.22 -14.02 -26.63
CA SER A 587 -3.80 -14.35 -26.47
C SER A 587 -3.51 -15.82 -26.77
N ALA A 588 -2.29 -16.12 -27.19
CA ALA A 588 -1.86 -17.50 -27.37
C ALA A 588 -1.80 -18.23 -26.02
N ALA A 589 -2.27 -19.47 -25.96
CA ALA A 589 -2.47 -20.23 -24.72
C ALA A 589 -1.18 -20.33 -23.87
N GLY A 590 -0.04 -20.57 -24.52
CA GLY A 590 1.28 -20.63 -23.89
C GLY A 590 1.99 -19.29 -23.70
N ASN A 591 1.42 -18.16 -24.18
CA ASN A 591 1.98 -16.84 -23.93
C ASN A 591 0.94 -15.70 -24.05
N ALA A 592 0.58 -15.12 -22.90
CA ALA A 592 -0.39 -14.05 -22.77
C ALA A 592 -0.03 -12.73 -23.50
N THR A 593 1.22 -12.54 -23.94
CA THR A 593 1.67 -11.32 -24.65
C THR A 593 1.69 -11.48 -26.18
N GLN A 594 1.34 -12.65 -26.71
CA GLN A 594 1.37 -12.98 -28.13
C GLN A 594 -0.03 -13.08 -28.72
N SER A 595 -0.20 -12.60 -29.96
CA SER A 595 -1.49 -12.67 -30.64
C SER A 595 -1.85 -14.11 -30.98
N GLY A 596 -3.03 -14.54 -30.55
CA GLY A 596 -3.60 -15.87 -30.76
C GLY A 596 -4.88 -15.86 -31.61
N GLY A 597 -5.20 -14.76 -32.30
CA GLY A 597 -6.41 -14.66 -33.11
C GLY A 597 -7.66 -14.33 -32.29
N GLY A 598 -8.81 -14.89 -32.67
CA GLY A 598 -10.10 -14.68 -32.02
C GLY A 598 -11.16 -15.71 -32.44
N PRO A 599 -12.42 -15.59 -32.00
CA PRO A 599 -13.50 -16.48 -32.43
C PRO A 599 -13.70 -16.38 -33.95
N ASN A 600 -13.49 -17.46 -34.70
CA ASN A 600 -13.52 -17.50 -36.17
C ASN A 600 -12.58 -16.45 -36.82
N ARG A 601 -11.50 -16.09 -36.12
CA ARG A 601 -10.49 -15.12 -36.55
C ARG A 601 -9.10 -15.67 -36.32
N MET A 602 -8.25 -15.50 -37.31
CA MET A 602 -6.91 -16.06 -37.32
C MET A 602 -5.89 -14.95 -37.53
N SER A 603 -4.89 -14.91 -36.64
CA SER A 603 -3.70 -14.10 -36.86
C SER A 603 -2.79 -14.87 -37.82
N VAL A 604 -2.42 -14.26 -38.96
CA VAL A 604 -1.72 -14.96 -40.06
C VAL A 604 -0.33 -14.39 -40.30
N TRP A 605 0.64 -15.28 -40.47
CA TRP A 605 2.03 -14.94 -40.80
C TRP A 605 2.49 -15.69 -42.05
N GLN A 606 3.38 -15.04 -42.80
CA GLN A 606 4.08 -15.63 -43.94
C GLN A 606 5.56 -15.79 -43.60
N TYR A 607 6.12 -16.93 -44.01
CA TYR A 607 7.57 -17.13 -43.95
C TYR A 607 8.24 -16.27 -45.01
N VAL A 608 9.18 -15.42 -44.59
CA VAL A 608 10.12 -14.79 -45.52
C VAL A 608 11.42 -15.58 -45.44
N ALA A 609 11.80 -16.22 -46.54
CA ALA A 609 13.12 -16.80 -46.67
C ALA A 609 14.14 -15.67 -46.51
N VAL A 610 14.91 -15.71 -45.43
CA VAL A 610 16.01 -14.77 -45.24
C VAL A 610 17.09 -15.18 -46.23
N SER A 611 17.16 -14.50 -47.37
CA SER A 611 18.31 -14.64 -48.26
C SER A 611 19.58 -14.26 -47.47
N PRO A 612 20.74 -14.88 -47.76
CA PRO A 612 21.98 -14.66 -47.00
C PRO A 612 22.42 -13.18 -46.95
N LEU A 613 21.89 -12.36 -47.84
CA LEU A 613 22.16 -10.93 -47.99
C LEU A 613 21.67 -10.05 -46.83
N SER A 614 20.73 -10.50 -45.99
CA SER A 614 20.24 -9.66 -44.88
C SER A 614 21.12 -9.69 -43.62
N ARG A 615 22.10 -10.59 -43.53
CA ARG A 615 23.11 -10.58 -42.45
C ARG A 615 23.96 -9.30 -42.48
N PHE A 616 24.07 -8.64 -43.63
CA PHE A 616 24.75 -7.35 -43.77
C PHE A 616 23.98 -6.19 -43.13
N CYS A 617 22.65 -6.23 -43.07
CA CYS A 617 21.86 -5.13 -42.54
C CYS A 617 21.80 -5.13 -40.99
N MET A 618 21.90 -6.31 -40.34
CA MET A 618 22.08 -6.38 -38.88
C MET A 618 23.44 -5.85 -38.42
N LEU A 619 24.49 -6.02 -39.23
CA LEU A 619 25.81 -5.42 -38.97
C LEU A 619 25.77 -3.89 -39.03
N GLN A 620 24.85 -3.30 -39.80
CA GLN A 620 24.69 -1.85 -39.86
C GLN A 620 24.08 -1.27 -38.57
N LYS A 621 23.20 -2.00 -37.88
CA LYS A 621 22.71 -1.62 -36.53
C LYS A 621 23.77 -1.79 -35.44
N LEU A 622 24.70 -2.73 -35.59
CA LEU A 622 25.89 -2.83 -34.73
C LEU A 622 26.89 -1.70 -35.00
N CYS A 623 26.98 -1.19 -36.22
CA CYS A 623 27.81 -0.02 -36.55
C CYS A 623 27.27 1.29 -35.94
N SER A 624 25.95 1.44 -35.80
CA SER A 624 25.33 2.57 -35.08
C SER A 624 25.68 2.60 -33.59
N ALA A 625 25.98 1.44 -32.98
CA ALA A 625 26.42 1.37 -31.58
C ALA A 625 27.88 1.84 -31.40
N ASN A 626 28.72 1.76 -32.43
CA ASN A 626 30.07 2.32 -32.42
C ASN A 626 30.12 3.84 -32.65
N MET A 627 29.04 4.44 -33.18
CA MET A 627 28.92 5.90 -33.31
C MET A 627 28.75 6.59 -31.93
N ILE A 628 28.32 5.85 -30.90
CA ILE A 628 28.24 6.31 -29.51
C ILE A 628 29.62 6.39 -28.84
N PHE A 629 30.64 5.71 -29.40
CA PHE A 629 32.02 5.77 -28.90
C PHE A 629 32.83 6.94 -29.48
N LEU A 630 32.43 7.50 -30.63
CA LEU A 630 33.15 8.61 -31.29
C LEU A 630 32.70 10.02 -30.83
N VAL A 631 31.49 10.16 -30.28
CA VAL A 631 30.99 11.45 -29.76
C VAL A 631 31.60 11.83 -28.40
N ARG A 632 32.31 10.90 -27.74
CA ARG A 632 33.06 11.17 -26.50
C ARG A 632 34.46 11.74 -26.71
N LYS A 633 34.86 12.06 -27.96
CA LYS A 633 36.22 12.50 -28.32
C LYS A 633 36.30 13.69 -29.28
N VAL A 634 35.26 14.53 -29.35
CA VAL A 634 35.31 15.83 -30.04
C VAL A 634 34.78 16.89 -29.09
N GLY A 635 35.70 17.57 -28.42
CA GLY A 635 35.43 18.80 -27.70
C GLY A 635 35.40 19.99 -28.67
N ILE A 636 34.37 20.82 -28.54
CA ILE A 636 34.26 22.20 -29.01
C ILE A 636 33.19 22.80 -28.10
N GLY A 637 33.35 23.88 -27.34
CA GLY A 637 34.42 24.81 -27.01
C GLY A 637 33.81 25.71 -25.94
#